data_AF-A0A925RND8-F1
#
_entry.id   AF-A0A925RND8-F1
#
_cell.length_a   1.000
_cell.length_b   1.000
_cell.length_c   1.000
_cell.angle_alpha   90.00
_cell.angle_beta   90.00
_cell.angle_gamma   90.00
#
_symmetry.space_group_name_H-M   'P 1'
#
loop_
_entity.id
_entity.type
_entity.pdbx_description
1 polymer ?
#
loop_
_entity_poly.entity_id
_entity_poly.type
_entity_poly.pdbx_seq_one_letter_code
_entity_poly.pdbx_strand_id
1 'polypeptide(L)'
;DAVDAELRPFLVATQAKAFVDSGEQLRGLVRKALVARARGDDRALIAALRPLAVDQDQEFTGEGMAGGILHHEAIAEARLRLGQPLQALTEFRTVLANHPGRARSLLGAARAAAKANNLTASREHYRALLATWNEAEDTTPGLDEARRAAP
;
A
#
# COMPACT_ATOMS: atom_id res chain seq x y z
N ASP A 1 15.81 10.37 15.36
CA ASP A 1 15.37 11.31 16.41
C ASP A 1 16.42 11.30 17.52
N ALA A 2 16.19 11.96 18.67
CA ALA A 2 17.16 11.97 19.77
C ALA A 2 17.47 10.56 20.31
N VAL A 3 16.46 9.68 20.33
CA VAL A 3 16.60 8.28 20.75
C VAL A 3 17.46 7.49 19.75
N ASP A 4 17.21 7.62 18.45
CA ASP A 4 18.04 6.99 17.40
C ASP A 4 19.52 7.42 17.55
N ALA A 5 19.78 8.71 17.85
CA ALA A 5 21.13 9.24 18.02
C ALA A 5 21.84 8.67 19.25
N GLU A 6 21.12 8.51 20.37
CA GLU A 6 21.64 7.93 21.62
C GLU A 6 21.92 6.42 21.47
N LEU A 7 21.05 5.69 20.76
CA LEU A 7 21.20 4.24 20.56
C LEU A 7 22.27 3.88 19.53
N ARG A 8 22.58 4.79 18.59
CA ARG A 8 23.46 4.48 17.46
C ARG A 8 24.84 3.93 17.86
N PRO A 9 25.61 4.52 18.80
CA PRO A 9 26.90 3.98 19.18
C PRO A 9 26.83 2.55 19.70
N PHE A 10 25.80 2.24 20.51
CA PHE A 10 25.55 0.89 21.02
C PHE A 10 25.22 -0.10 19.89
N LEU A 11 24.33 0.28 18.97
CA LEU A 11 23.95 -0.58 17.84
C LEU A 11 25.13 -0.85 16.91
N VAL A 12 25.95 0.15 16.60
CA VAL A 12 27.16 -0.03 15.77
C VAL A 12 28.22 -0.88 16.47
N ALA A 13 28.31 -0.82 17.81
CA ALA A 13 29.22 -1.67 18.58
C ALA A 13 28.78 -3.14 18.67
N THR A 14 27.48 -3.42 18.51
CA THR A 14 26.89 -4.75 18.72
C THR A 14 26.40 -5.43 17.44
N GLN A 15 26.30 -4.69 16.33
CA GLN A 15 25.76 -5.16 15.05
C GLN A 15 26.61 -4.67 13.89
N ALA A 16 26.46 -5.28 12.71
CA ALA A 16 27.14 -4.82 11.51
C ALA A 16 26.71 -3.39 11.16
N LYS A 17 27.67 -2.49 10.96
CA LYS A 17 27.40 -1.07 10.63
C LYS A 17 26.42 -0.92 9.44
N ALA A 18 26.59 -1.74 8.40
CA ALA A 18 25.73 -1.72 7.23
C ALA A 18 24.26 -2.05 7.57
N PHE A 19 24.02 -2.96 8.51
CA PHE A 19 22.67 -3.29 8.99
C PHE A 19 22.05 -2.11 9.75
N VAL A 20 22.83 -1.47 10.63
CA VAL A 20 22.38 -0.28 11.38
C VAL A 20 22.04 0.88 10.44
N ASP A 21 22.91 1.16 9.46
CA ASP A 21 22.69 2.20 8.45
C ASP A 21 21.43 1.93 7.62
N SER A 22 21.21 0.66 7.21
CA SER A 22 19.99 0.27 6.47
C SER A 22 18.73 0.49 7.31
N GLY A 23 18.73 0.04 8.57
CA GLY A 23 17.58 0.20 9.46
C GLY A 23 17.20 1.66 9.69
N GLU A 24 18.19 2.55 9.85
CA GLU A 24 17.95 3.99 9.96
C GLU A 24 17.41 4.61 8.68
N GLN A 25 17.93 4.19 7.52
CA GLN A 25 17.44 4.62 6.22
C GLN A 25 15.97 4.25 6.04
N LEU A 26 15.60 3.00 6.34
CA LEU A 26 14.21 2.53 6.28
C LEU A 26 13.31 3.32 7.22
N ARG A 27 13.71 3.53 8.49
CA ARG A 27 12.95 4.39 9.43
C ARG A 27 12.78 5.81 8.91
N GLY A 28 13.82 6.38 8.29
CA GLY A 28 13.78 7.69 7.67
C GLY A 28 12.77 7.78 6.52
N LEU A 29 12.71 6.76 5.66
CA LEU A 29 11.73 6.66 4.57
C LEU A 29 10.30 6.54 5.09
N VAL A 30 10.06 5.71 6.12
CA VAL A 30 8.74 5.60 6.76
C VAL A 30 8.26 6.94 7.29
N ARG A 31 9.12 7.68 8.02
CA ARG A 31 8.80 9.03 8.51
C ARG A 31 8.48 9.99 7.36
N LYS A 32 9.26 9.98 6.27
CA LYS A 32 9.00 10.80 5.08
C LYS A 32 7.65 10.46 4.43
N ALA A 33 7.31 9.17 4.30
CA ALA A 33 6.04 8.73 3.77
C ALA A 33 4.86 9.22 4.63
N LEU A 34 4.96 9.11 5.96
CA LEU A 34 3.92 9.61 6.86
C LEU A 34 3.70 11.13 6.73
N VAL A 35 4.79 11.91 6.66
CA VAL A 35 4.71 13.37 6.45
C VAL A 35 4.06 13.69 5.10
N ALA A 36 4.48 13.01 4.02
CA ALA A 36 3.90 13.21 2.70
C ALA A 36 2.39 12.89 2.68
N ARG A 37 1.99 11.78 3.31
CA ARG A 37 0.58 11.39 3.46
C ARG A 37 -0.22 12.44 4.23
N ALA A 38 0.30 12.93 5.36
CA ALA A 38 -0.36 13.96 6.16
C ALA A 38 -0.55 15.28 5.38
N ARG A 39 0.35 15.58 4.44
CA ARG A 39 0.27 16.76 3.56
C ARG A 39 -0.54 16.54 2.30
N GLY A 40 -0.98 15.32 2.01
CA GLY A 40 -1.61 14.97 0.72
C GLY A 40 -0.66 15.05 -0.47
N ASP A 41 0.66 15.02 -0.25
CA ASP A 41 1.66 15.03 -1.33
C ASP A 41 1.87 13.62 -1.87
N ASP A 42 1.04 13.24 -2.84
CA ASP A 42 1.05 11.90 -3.42
C ASP A 42 2.36 11.57 -4.15
N ARG A 43 3.05 12.57 -4.72
CA ARG A 43 4.33 12.34 -5.40
C ARG A 43 5.44 12.05 -4.40
N ALA A 44 5.54 12.84 -3.34
CA ALA A 44 6.50 12.59 -2.27
C ALA A 44 6.19 11.28 -1.53
N LEU A 45 4.91 10.94 -1.37
CA LEU A 45 4.49 9.67 -0.76
C LEU A 45 4.99 8.47 -1.57
N ILE A 46 4.75 8.45 -2.89
CA ILE A 46 5.23 7.38 -3.76
C ILE A 46 6.75 7.31 -3.74
N ALA A 47 7.44 8.44 -3.78
CA ALA A 47 8.91 8.48 -3.76
C ALA A 47 9.48 7.89 -2.47
N ALA A 48 8.86 8.16 -1.32
CA ALA A 48 9.31 7.62 -0.03
C ALA A 48 8.96 6.14 0.15
N LEU A 49 7.81 5.69 -0.36
CA LEU A 49 7.36 4.29 -0.24
C LEU A 49 8.03 3.34 -1.23
N ARG A 50 8.51 3.83 -2.39
CA ARG A 50 9.05 2.96 -3.44
C ARG A 50 10.22 2.08 -2.98
N PRO A 51 11.25 2.60 -2.30
CA PRO A 51 12.36 1.77 -1.84
C PRO A 51 11.91 0.78 -0.76
N LEU A 52 10.94 1.16 0.08
CA LEU A 52 10.36 0.29 1.11
C LEU A 52 9.59 -0.88 0.49
N ALA A 53 8.84 -0.64 -0.59
CA ALA A 53 8.14 -1.69 -1.32
C ALA A 53 9.11 -2.70 -1.93
N VAL A 54 10.21 -2.22 -2.55
CA VAL A 54 11.25 -3.10 -3.11
C VAL A 54 11.91 -3.95 -2.02
N ASP A 55 12.21 -3.35 -0.86
CA ASP A 55 12.77 -4.06 0.29
C ASP A 55 11.82 -5.15 0.81
N GLN A 56 10.53 -4.80 0.96
CA GLN A 56 9.47 -5.75 1.36
C GLN A 56 9.26 -6.89 0.34
N ASP A 57 9.45 -6.64 -0.95
CA ASP A 57 9.35 -7.67 -1.99
C ASP A 57 10.51 -8.69 -1.93
N GLN A 58 11.66 -8.32 -1.33
CA GLN A 58 12.82 -9.20 -1.18
C GLN A 58 12.77 -10.03 0.11
N GLU A 59 12.26 -9.45 1.20
CA GLU A 59 12.09 -10.13 2.48
C GLU A 59 10.61 -10.06 2.89
N PHE A 60 9.92 -11.21 2.90
CA PHE A 60 8.56 -11.30 3.44
C PHE A 60 8.58 -10.94 4.93
N THR A 61 8.45 -9.66 5.22
CA THR A 61 8.10 -9.17 6.54
C THR A 61 6.59 -9.33 6.63
N GLY A 62 6.13 -10.24 7.49
CA GLY A 62 4.68 -10.40 7.74
C GLY A 62 4.03 -9.07 8.12
N GLU A 63 2.70 -9.01 8.15
CA GLU A 63 1.92 -7.84 8.61
C GLU A 63 2.35 -7.42 10.04
N GLY A 64 3.43 -6.64 10.17
CA GLY A 64 4.13 -6.48 11.45
C GLY A 64 5.20 -5.40 11.48
N MET A 65 5.41 -4.65 10.39
CA MET A 65 6.22 -3.43 10.47
C MET A 65 5.43 -2.36 11.22
N ALA A 66 6.05 -1.78 12.26
CA ALA A 66 5.53 -0.68 13.07
C ALA A 66 5.23 0.54 12.18
N GLY A 67 4.05 0.54 11.58
CA GLY A 67 3.61 1.52 10.59
C GLY A 67 2.26 1.19 9.96
N GLY A 68 1.89 -0.09 9.85
CA GLY A 68 0.55 -0.51 9.38
C GLY A 68 0.20 -0.10 7.94
N ILE A 69 1.18 0.37 7.17
CA ILE A 69 1.02 0.74 5.75
C ILE A 69 1.50 -0.42 4.90
N LEU A 70 0.58 -1.04 4.15
CA LEU A 70 0.99 -1.85 2.99
C LEU A 70 1.50 -0.91 1.91
N HIS A 71 2.79 -0.99 1.59
CA HIS A 71 3.46 -0.01 0.72
C HIS A 71 2.82 0.04 -0.67
N HIS A 72 2.58 -1.11 -1.31
CA HIS A 72 1.91 -1.19 -2.60
C HIS A 72 0.47 -0.65 -2.57
N GLU A 73 -0.32 -0.92 -1.52
CA GLU A 73 -1.70 -0.40 -1.40
C GLU A 73 -1.71 1.13 -1.33
N ALA A 74 -0.85 1.72 -0.49
CA ALA A 74 -0.75 3.17 -0.34
C ALA A 74 -0.22 3.86 -1.61
N ILE A 75 0.75 3.24 -2.29
CA ILE A 75 1.23 3.68 -3.60
C ILE A 75 0.10 3.66 -4.64
N ALA A 76 -0.68 2.59 -4.69
CA ALA A 76 -1.77 2.41 -5.64
C ALA A 76 -2.84 3.50 -5.48
N GLU A 77 -3.21 3.81 -4.24
CA GLU A 77 -4.15 4.88 -3.92
C GLU A 77 -3.63 6.26 -4.32
N ALA A 78 -2.36 6.55 -4.04
CA ALA A 78 -1.71 7.80 -4.46
C ALA A 78 -1.70 7.92 -5.99
N ARG A 79 -1.39 6.83 -6.70
CA ARG A 79 -1.44 6.79 -8.17
C ARG A 79 -2.85 7.03 -8.71
N LEU A 80 -3.90 6.50 -8.08
CA LEU A 80 -5.27 6.81 -8.48
C LEU A 80 -5.61 8.29 -8.33
N ARG A 81 -5.22 8.92 -7.22
CA ARG A 81 -5.41 10.36 -7.00
C ARG A 81 -4.64 11.20 -8.03
N LEU A 82 -3.48 10.72 -8.47
CA LEU A 82 -2.68 11.34 -9.54
C LEU A 82 -3.16 11.03 -10.97
N GLY A 83 -4.26 10.28 -11.15
CA GLY A 83 -4.77 9.93 -12.47
C GLY A 83 -3.92 8.92 -13.23
N GLN A 84 -3.25 8.01 -12.52
CA GLN A 84 -2.37 6.96 -13.06
C GLN A 84 -3.00 5.56 -12.88
N PRO A 85 -4.15 5.26 -13.53
CA PRO A 85 -4.96 4.09 -13.20
C PRO A 85 -4.29 2.76 -13.56
N LEU A 86 -3.54 2.69 -14.67
CA LEU A 86 -2.81 1.48 -15.07
C LEU A 86 -1.73 1.14 -14.05
N GLN A 87 -0.95 2.14 -13.64
CA GLN A 87 0.09 1.98 -12.64
C GLN A 87 -0.49 1.68 -11.26
N ALA A 88 -1.67 2.19 -10.93
CA ALA A 88 -2.35 1.83 -9.68
C ALA A 88 -2.85 0.37 -9.70
N LEU A 89 -3.43 -0.08 -10.81
CA LEU A 89 -3.93 -1.45 -10.95
C LEU A 89 -2.82 -2.49 -10.77
N THR A 90 -1.62 -2.23 -11.31
CA THR A 90 -0.46 -3.12 -11.10
C THR A 90 -0.12 -3.26 -9.62
N GLU A 91 -0.11 -2.17 -8.87
CA GLU A 91 0.24 -2.16 -7.45
C GLU A 91 -0.81 -2.88 -6.60
N PHE A 92 -2.10 -2.67 -6.88
CA PHE A 92 -3.16 -3.42 -6.21
C PHE A 92 -3.08 -4.92 -6.50
N ARG A 93 -2.70 -5.32 -7.73
CA ARG A 93 -2.50 -6.74 -8.06
C ARG A 93 -1.36 -7.36 -7.25
N THR A 94 -0.27 -6.63 -7.02
CA THR A 94 0.79 -7.08 -6.11
C THR A 94 0.24 -7.31 -4.69
N VAL A 95 -0.57 -6.37 -4.17
CA VAL A 95 -1.21 -6.56 -2.86
C VAL A 95 -2.11 -7.78 -2.85
N LEU A 96 -2.96 -7.96 -3.86
CA LEU A 96 -3.93 -9.05 -3.92
C LEU A 96 -3.29 -10.42 -4.15
N ALA A 97 -2.09 -10.49 -4.74
CA ALA A 97 -1.32 -11.73 -4.81
C ALA A 97 -0.92 -12.22 -3.41
N ASN A 98 -0.58 -11.29 -2.51
CA ASN A 98 -0.14 -11.60 -1.15
C ASN A 98 -1.31 -11.61 -0.14
N HIS A 99 -2.37 -10.85 -0.40
CA HIS A 99 -3.54 -10.65 0.47
C HIS A 99 -4.85 -10.70 -0.35
N PRO A 100 -5.27 -11.87 -0.85
CA PRO A 100 -6.34 -12.00 -1.85
C PRO A 100 -7.71 -11.46 -1.40
N GLY A 101 -8.01 -11.50 -0.09
CA GLY A 101 -9.25 -10.98 0.50
C GLY A 101 -9.15 -9.53 1.00
N ARG A 102 -8.10 -8.79 0.63
CA ARG A 102 -7.91 -7.40 1.09
C ARG A 102 -8.93 -6.48 0.41
N ALA A 103 -10.08 -6.29 1.06
CA ALA A 103 -11.21 -5.56 0.49
C ALA A 103 -10.87 -4.14 0.01
N ARG A 104 -10.03 -3.42 0.75
CA ARG A 104 -9.53 -2.09 0.35
C ARG A 104 -8.79 -2.12 -0.99
N SER A 105 -7.95 -3.13 -1.21
CA SER A 105 -7.23 -3.34 -2.47
C SER A 105 -8.13 -3.87 -3.58
N LEU A 106 -9.13 -4.71 -3.28
CA LEU A 106 -10.13 -5.15 -4.26
C LEU A 106 -10.95 -3.97 -4.81
N LEU A 107 -11.45 -3.10 -3.92
CA LEU A 107 -12.16 -1.87 -4.30
C LEU A 107 -11.27 -0.93 -5.11
N GLY A 108 -10.02 -0.73 -4.67
CA GLY A 108 -9.05 0.08 -5.39
C GLY A 108 -8.71 -0.45 -6.78
N ALA A 109 -8.48 -1.77 -6.92
CA ALA A 109 -8.22 -2.44 -8.18
C ALA A 109 -9.39 -2.30 -9.15
N ALA A 110 -10.62 -2.47 -8.67
CA ALA A 110 -11.82 -2.32 -9.48
C ALA A 110 -11.96 -0.90 -10.04
N ARG A 111 -11.79 0.12 -9.19
CA ARG A 111 -11.77 1.54 -9.60
C ARG A 111 -10.65 1.86 -10.58
N ALA A 112 -9.45 1.31 -10.35
CA ALA A 112 -8.30 1.48 -11.24
C ALA A 112 -8.55 0.88 -12.61
N ALA A 113 -9.06 -0.35 -12.66
CA ALA A 113 -9.43 -1.03 -13.90
C ALA A 113 -10.52 -0.27 -14.66
N ALA A 114 -11.56 0.21 -13.97
CA ALA A 114 -12.61 1.03 -14.58
C ALA A 114 -12.04 2.31 -15.21
N LYS A 115 -11.20 3.06 -14.48
CA LYS A 115 -10.54 4.28 -14.98
C LYS A 115 -9.55 4.01 -16.12
N ALA A 116 -9.03 2.78 -16.22
CA ALA A 116 -8.21 2.31 -17.33
C ALA A 116 -9.02 1.74 -18.51
N ASN A 117 -10.35 1.87 -18.51
CA ASN A 117 -11.27 1.26 -19.48
C ASN A 117 -11.18 -0.28 -19.58
N ASN A 118 -10.64 -0.95 -18.56
CA ASN A 118 -10.65 -2.41 -18.45
C ASN A 118 -11.86 -2.86 -17.64
N LEU A 119 -13.03 -2.82 -18.27
CA LEU A 119 -14.31 -3.13 -17.61
C LEU A 119 -14.41 -4.59 -17.16
N THR A 120 -13.77 -5.51 -17.89
CA THR A 120 -13.73 -6.93 -17.51
C THR A 120 -13.02 -7.11 -16.17
N ALA A 121 -11.79 -6.60 -16.03
CA ALA A 121 -11.05 -6.69 -14.76
C ALA A 121 -11.73 -5.90 -13.64
N SER A 122 -12.37 -4.77 -13.95
CA SER A 122 -13.15 -4.01 -12.98
C SER A 122 -14.27 -4.85 -12.37
N ARG A 123 -15.06 -5.53 -13.20
CA ARG A 123 -16.14 -6.42 -12.79
C ARG A 123 -15.63 -7.58 -11.95
N GLU A 124 -14.54 -8.21 -12.35
CA GLU A 124 -13.93 -9.32 -11.61
C GLU A 124 -13.54 -8.91 -10.18
N HIS A 125 -12.84 -7.77 -10.04
CA HIS A 125 -12.45 -7.25 -8.72
C HIS A 125 -13.67 -6.85 -7.86
N TYR A 126 -14.72 -6.29 -8.47
CA TYR A 126 -15.96 -6.00 -7.74
C TYR A 126 -16.70 -7.26 -7.29
N ARG A 127 -16.76 -8.32 -8.10
CA ARG A 127 -17.35 -9.60 -7.67
C ARG A 127 -16.56 -10.22 -6.52
N ALA A 128 -15.24 -10.19 -6.59
CA ALA A 128 -14.39 -10.64 -5.50
C ALA A 128 -14.60 -9.83 -4.21
N LEU A 129 -14.80 -8.50 -4.33
CA LEU A 129 -15.15 -7.64 -3.19
C LEU A 129 -16.48 -8.06 -2.56
N LEU A 130 -17.52 -8.27 -3.38
CA LEU A 130 -18.84 -8.69 -2.89
C LEU A 130 -18.80 -10.06 -2.23
N ALA A 131 -18.00 -10.99 -2.76
CA ALA A 131 -17.79 -12.30 -2.13
C ALA A 131 -17.07 -12.18 -0.79
N THR A 132 -16.10 -11.25 -0.67
CA THR A 132 -15.36 -10.99 0.58
C THR A 132 -16.24 -10.29 1.62
N TRP A 133 -17.17 -9.45 1.18
CA TRP A 133 -18.07 -8.64 2.01
C TRP A 133 -19.53 -9.10 1.88
N ASN A 134 -19.76 -10.41 1.95
CA ASN A 134 -21.09 -11.00 1.82
C ASN A 134 -22.03 -10.66 3.00
N GLU A 135 -21.47 -10.37 4.17
CA GLU A 135 -22.19 -10.00 5.40
C GLU A 135 -21.98 -8.53 5.81
N ALA A 136 -21.33 -7.73 4.97
CA ALA A 136 -21.11 -6.33 5.27
C ALA A 136 -22.42 -5.53 5.20
N GLU A 137 -22.56 -4.54 6.08
CA GLU A 137 -23.72 -3.64 6.07
C GLU A 137 -23.82 -2.92 4.72
N ASP A 138 -25.05 -2.73 4.22
CA ASP A 138 -25.30 -2.07 2.94
C ASP A 138 -24.70 -0.66 2.84
N THR A 139 -24.54 0.01 3.98
CA THR A 139 -23.93 1.34 4.10
C THR A 139 -22.40 1.34 3.94
N THR A 140 -21.77 0.17 3.83
CA THR A 140 -20.31 0.05 3.68
C THR A 140 -19.85 0.72 2.38
N PRO A 141 -18.95 1.73 2.44
CA PRO A 141 -18.51 2.46 1.26
C PRO A 141 -17.93 1.55 0.18
N GLY A 142 -18.47 1.64 -1.04
CA GLY A 142 -18.03 0.86 -2.20
C GLY A 142 -18.89 -0.36 -2.52
N LEU A 143 -19.78 -0.82 -1.62
CA LEU A 143 -20.69 -1.94 -1.93
C LEU A 143 -21.72 -1.59 -3.00
N ASP A 144 -22.38 -0.45 -2.87
CA ASP A 144 -23.34 0.03 -3.88
C ASP A 144 -22.70 0.20 -5.26
N GLU A 145 -21.47 0.70 -5.30
CA GLU A 145 -20.68 0.79 -6.52
C GLU A 145 -20.40 -0.59 -7.10
N ALA A 146 -19.95 -1.53 -6.28
CA ALA A 146 -19.66 -2.90 -6.69
C ALA A 146 -20.89 -3.63 -7.24
N ARG A 147 -22.04 -3.52 -6.56
CA ARG A 147 -23.31 -4.13 -6.96
C ARG A 147 -23.78 -3.63 -8.32
N ARG A 148 -23.65 -2.33 -8.60
CA ARG A 148 -23.99 -1.75 -9.91
C ARG A 148 -23.01 -2.16 -11.02
N ALA A 149 -21.73 -2.28 -10.67
CA ALA A 149 -20.68 -2.53 -11.64
C ALA A 149 -20.58 -4.00 -12.05
N ALA A 150 -20.95 -4.93 -11.15
CA ALA A 150 -20.87 -6.37 -11.34
C ALA A 150 -22.27 -7.02 -11.53
N PRO A 151 -22.91 -6.87 -12.71
CA PRO A 151 -24.10 -7.63 -13.05
C PRO A 151 -23.78 -9.12 -13.26
#